data_AF-A0A847JBW0-F1
#
_entry.id   AF-A0A847JBW0-F1
#
_cell.length_a   1.000
_cell.length_b   1.000
_cell.length_c   1.000
_cell.angle_alpha   90.00
_cell.angle_beta   90.00
_cell.angle_gamma   90.00
#
_symmetry.space_group_name_H-M   'P 1'
#
loop_
_entity.id
_entity.type
_entity.pdbx_description
1 polymer ?
#
loop_
_entity_poly.entity_id
_entity_poly.type
_entity_poly.pdbx_seq_one_letter_code
_entity_poly.pdbx_strand_id
1 'polypeptide(L)'
;MTAAETTPAPATRPHRAVAGARPARHAVAVAVCLACLAPPDAGAQVPPGLRPSTAPNGGTTPAAPATDEAGSERRAALRTELEGVLRDIDLGKERQSAIAAEIESLSRDRSRLSEQLVATGDRLREAERRLDLTERRIVDLERDLARTRASLAGRRGVLADVLAALQRIGRNPPPAIAVRPEDALASVRSAILIGALLPDLREQAEALLTDLQTLQGLETAAHGERDRFHAE
;
A
#
# COMPACT_ATOMS: atom_id res chain seq x y z
N MET A 1 18.90 -77.53 4.17
CA MET A 1 20.15 -76.77 3.94
C MET A 1 19.80 -75.74 2.88
N THR A 2 19.66 -74.44 3.13
CA THR A 2 20.27 -73.52 4.12
C THR A 2 19.38 -72.26 4.20
N ALA A 3 19.21 -71.76 5.44
CA ALA A 3 19.01 -70.37 5.90
C ALA A 3 18.16 -69.40 5.04
N ALA A 4 17.04 -68.90 5.58
CA ALA A 4 16.88 -67.60 6.28
C ALA A 4 16.84 -66.42 5.26
N GLU A 5 15.91 -65.46 5.26
CA GLU A 5 15.42 -64.65 6.39
C GLU A 5 14.38 -63.63 5.84
N THR A 6 13.27 -63.43 6.56
CA THR A 6 12.62 -62.13 6.87
C THR A 6 11.85 -61.28 5.81
N THR A 7 10.51 -61.40 5.88
CA THR A 7 9.42 -60.38 5.78
C THR A 7 9.71 -59.08 6.59
N PRO A 8 9.11 -57.85 6.45
CA PRO A 8 7.82 -57.44 5.86
C PRO A 8 7.75 -56.12 5.02
N ALA A 9 6.64 -55.99 4.28
CA ALA A 9 5.63 -54.91 4.25
C ALA A 9 5.99 -53.40 4.03
N PRO A 10 5.01 -52.58 3.60
CA PRO A 10 5.21 -51.34 2.85
C PRO A 10 5.22 -50.07 3.72
N ALA A 11 5.91 -49.04 3.25
CA ALA A 11 5.86 -47.70 3.85
C ALA A 11 5.35 -46.67 2.84
N THR A 12 4.03 -46.51 2.83
CA THR A 12 3.34 -45.23 2.58
C THR A 12 4.06 -44.11 3.32
N ARG A 13 4.49 -43.07 2.60
CA ARG A 13 4.79 -41.76 3.21
C ARG A 13 3.62 -40.82 2.97
N PRO A 14 3.01 -40.26 4.03
CA PRO A 14 1.95 -39.28 3.92
C PRO A 14 2.50 -37.88 3.61
N HIS A 15 1.64 -37.10 2.96
CA HIS A 15 1.50 -35.64 3.02
C HIS A 15 2.65 -34.84 3.64
N ARG A 16 3.29 -34.01 2.80
CA ARG A 16 3.72 -32.69 3.25
C ARG A 16 2.84 -31.65 2.57
N ALA A 17 1.68 -31.42 3.17
CA ALA A 17 0.93 -30.20 2.98
C ALA A 17 1.82 -29.04 3.44
N VAL A 18 2.33 -28.25 2.51
CA VAL A 18 2.86 -26.92 2.83
C VAL A 18 1.65 -26.02 3.00
N ALA A 19 1.09 -26.09 4.21
CA ALA A 19 0.12 -25.12 4.69
C ALA A 19 0.83 -23.80 4.99
N GLY A 20 0.23 -22.71 4.50
CA GLY A 20 0.23 -21.43 5.18
C GLY A 20 1.46 -20.54 4.99
N ALA A 21 1.39 -19.63 4.03
CA ALA A 21 1.95 -18.28 4.18
C ALA A 21 1.43 -17.33 3.08
N ARG A 22 0.19 -16.87 3.22
CA ARG A 22 -0.26 -15.57 2.69
C ARG A 22 -1.35 -15.03 3.63
N PRO A 23 -1.54 -13.71 3.76
CA PRO A 23 -0.60 -12.60 3.59
C PRO A 23 -0.45 -11.81 4.90
N ALA A 24 0.72 -11.24 5.14
CA ALA A 24 0.91 -10.24 6.19
C ALA A 24 0.07 -9.01 5.83
N ARG A 25 -1.15 -8.96 6.35
CA ARG A 25 -1.98 -7.77 6.42
C ARG A 25 -1.23 -6.79 7.33
N HIS A 26 -0.48 -5.86 6.76
CA HIS A 26 -0.09 -4.65 7.47
C HIS A 26 -1.32 -3.75 7.61
N ALA A 27 -2.26 -4.19 8.45
CA ALA A 27 -3.25 -3.31 9.05
C ALA A 27 -2.50 -2.47 10.08
N VAL A 28 -1.88 -1.38 9.64
CA VAL A 28 -1.52 -0.27 10.53
C VAL A 28 -2.84 0.35 10.95
N ALA A 29 -3.43 -0.24 11.99
CA ALA A 29 -4.55 0.32 12.71
C ALA A 29 -4.05 1.57 13.43
N VAL A 30 -4.14 2.72 12.74
CA VAL A 30 -4.06 4.02 13.39
C VAL A 30 -5.28 4.12 14.28
N ALA A 31 -5.11 3.77 15.55
CA ALA A 31 -6.06 4.03 16.61
C ALA A 31 -6.09 5.56 16.86
N VAL A 32 -6.80 6.28 15.99
CA VAL A 32 -7.25 7.63 16.32
C VAL A 32 -8.37 7.44 17.34
N CYS A 33 -8.06 7.70 18.61
CA CYS A 33 -9.04 7.90 19.67
C CYS A 33 -9.97 9.06 19.30
N LEU A 34 -11.01 8.76 18.54
CA LEU A 34 -12.14 9.64 18.29
C LEU A 34 -13.14 9.52 19.45
N ALA A 35 -12.75 9.98 20.62
CA ALA A 35 -13.64 10.15 21.76
C ALA A 35 -13.45 11.59 22.27
N CYS A 36 -14.33 12.47 21.81
CA CYS A 36 -14.83 13.68 22.48
C CYS A 36 -15.49 14.61 21.44
N LEU A 37 -16.69 14.24 21.00
CA LEU A 37 -17.62 15.23 20.44
C LEU A 37 -18.98 15.03 21.10
N ALA A 38 -19.13 15.63 22.27
CA ALA A 38 -20.42 15.92 22.88
C ALA A 38 -20.59 17.45 22.88
N PRO A 39 -21.74 17.97 22.45
CA PRO A 39 -22.01 19.41 22.54
C PRO A 39 -22.20 19.80 24.01
N PRO A 40 -21.66 20.94 24.49
CA PRO A 40 -22.09 21.49 25.76
C PRO A 40 -23.51 22.04 25.60
N ASP A 41 -24.46 21.42 26.29
CA ASP A 41 -25.79 21.97 26.53
C ASP A 41 -25.66 23.39 27.06
N ALA A 42 -26.43 24.28 26.42
CA ALA A 42 -26.63 25.66 26.82
C ALA A 42 -27.37 25.72 28.16
N GLY A 43 -26.61 25.62 29.26
CA GLY A 43 -27.09 25.97 30.58
C GLY A 43 -27.15 27.49 30.73
N ALA A 44 -28.33 28.06 30.50
CA ALA A 44 -28.66 29.42 30.89
C ALA A 44 -28.54 29.58 32.41
N GLN A 45 -27.37 30.04 32.89
CA GLN A 45 -27.22 30.55 34.25
C GLN A 45 -27.62 32.02 34.28
N VAL A 46 -28.87 32.24 34.66
CA VAL A 46 -29.37 33.54 35.12
C VAL A 46 -28.81 33.76 36.54
N PRO A 47 -28.07 34.85 36.82
CA PRO A 47 -27.63 35.17 38.17
C PRO A 47 -28.84 35.58 39.04
N PRO A 48 -28.93 35.15 40.31
CA PRO A 48 -29.99 35.58 41.19
C PRO A 48 -29.64 36.91 41.86
N GLY A 49 -30.61 37.81 41.91
CA GLY A 49 -30.70 38.78 43.00
C GLY A 49 -30.61 40.24 42.64
N LEU A 50 -31.70 40.80 42.12
CA LEU A 50 -32.09 42.19 42.41
C LEU A 50 -33.59 42.17 42.73
N ARG A 51 -33.90 41.98 44.02
CA ARG A 51 -35.25 42.20 44.54
C ARG A 51 -35.53 43.71 44.55
N PRO A 52 -36.69 44.18 44.10
CA PRO A 52 -37.11 45.55 44.36
C PRO A 52 -37.44 45.68 45.86
N SER A 53 -36.58 46.40 46.59
CA SER A 53 -36.89 46.80 47.96
C SER A 53 -37.97 47.89 47.91
N THR A 54 -39.15 47.57 48.42
CA THR A 54 -40.18 48.54 48.77
C THR A 54 -39.69 49.44 49.91
N ALA A 55 -40.13 50.70 49.84
CA ALA A 55 -39.72 51.86 50.64
C ALA A 55 -39.84 51.72 52.18
N PRO A 56 -39.28 52.71 52.91
CA PRO A 56 -40.22 53.56 53.64
C PRO A 56 -40.04 55.04 53.30
N ASN A 57 -41.18 55.69 53.07
CA ASN A 57 -41.33 57.14 53.13
C ASN A 57 -40.96 57.62 54.55
N GLY A 58 -40.16 58.68 54.63
CA GLY A 58 -39.88 59.36 55.89
C GLY A 58 -39.09 60.65 55.68
N GLY A 59 -39.79 61.78 55.79
CA GLY A 59 -39.21 63.03 56.28
C GLY A 59 -38.41 63.87 55.27
N THR A 60 -39.11 64.71 54.53
CA THR A 60 -38.52 65.96 54.03
C THR A 60 -38.25 66.87 55.23
N THR A 61 -36.98 67.18 55.49
CA THR A 61 -36.59 68.37 56.27
C THR A 61 -35.66 69.20 55.38
N PRO A 62 -35.95 70.48 55.14
CA PRO A 62 -35.17 71.30 54.22
C PRO A 62 -33.92 71.89 54.89
N ALA A 63 -32.89 72.00 54.06
CA ALA A 63 -31.81 72.99 54.10
C ALA A 63 -30.80 72.96 55.27
N ALA A 64 -29.60 72.49 54.95
CA ALA A 64 -28.36 73.20 55.25
C ALA A 64 -27.55 73.30 53.94
N PRO A 65 -26.91 74.44 53.61
CA PRO A 65 -26.15 74.59 52.38
C PRO A 65 -24.82 73.82 52.55
N ALA A 66 -24.83 72.53 52.22
CA ALA A 66 -23.60 71.87 51.82
C ALA A 66 -23.14 72.57 50.54
N THR A 67 -21.95 73.13 50.58
CA THR A 67 -21.30 73.91 49.53
C THR A 67 -21.55 73.33 48.13
N ASP A 68 -21.89 74.18 47.16
CA ASP A 68 -22.05 73.80 45.74
C ASP A 68 -20.78 73.09 45.18
N GLU A 69 -19.65 73.36 45.83
CA GLU A 69 -18.35 72.68 45.70
C GLU A 69 -18.43 71.16 45.98
N ALA A 70 -19.06 70.70 47.07
CA ALA A 70 -19.12 69.27 47.41
C ALA A 70 -19.97 68.46 46.40
N GLY A 71 -21.01 69.09 45.84
CA GLY A 71 -21.82 68.50 44.76
C GLY A 71 -21.11 68.51 43.41
N SER A 72 -20.25 69.51 43.14
CA SER A 72 -19.45 69.57 41.91
C SER A 72 -18.35 68.49 41.92
N GLU A 73 -17.67 68.28 43.05
CA GLU A 73 -16.64 67.25 43.24
C GLU A 73 -17.20 65.83 43.04
N ARG A 74 -18.38 65.53 43.60
CA ARG A 74 -19.02 64.22 43.40
C ARG A 74 -19.40 63.96 41.95
N ARG A 75 -19.87 64.99 41.24
CA ARG A 75 -20.17 64.91 39.79
C ARG A 75 -18.91 64.73 38.96
N ALA A 76 -17.80 65.38 39.33
CA ALA A 76 -16.50 65.19 38.68
C ALA A 76 -16.00 63.75 38.87
N ALA A 77 -16.06 63.20 40.08
CA ALA A 77 -15.66 61.82 40.35
C ALA A 77 -16.48 60.79 39.56
N LEU A 78 -17.81 60.98 39.47
CA LEU A 78 -18.69 60.11 38.67
C LEU A 78 -18.38 60.18 37.16
N ARG A 79 -18.01 61.36 36.64
CA ARG A 79 -17.59 61.50 35.23
C ARG A 79 -16.31 60.71 34.97
N THR A 80 -15.31 60.82 35.85
CA THR A 80 -14.05 60.06 35.72
C THR A 80 -14.28 58.55 35.81
N GLU A 81 -15.17 58.09 36.69
CA GLU A 81 -15.54 56.67 36.79
C GLU A 81 -16.23 56.18 35.50
N LEU A 82 -17.19 56.96 34.98
CA LEU A 82 -17.88 56.64 33.73
C LEU A 82 -16.92 56.63 32.53
N GLU A 83 -15.98 57.57 32.45
CA GLU A 83 -14.90 57.58 31.46
C GLU A 83 -13.97 56.36 31.59
N GLY A 84 -13.75 55.87 32.82
CA GLY A 84 -13.04 54.61 33.07
C GLY A 84 -13.79 53.42 32.50
N VAL A 85 -15.07 53.28 32.86
CA VAL A 85 -15.93 52.17 32.40
C VAL A 85 -16.10 52.18 30.87
N LEU A 86 -16.28 53.35 30.24
CA LEU A 86 -16.37 53.45 28.78
C LEU A 86 -15.07 52.99 28.10
N ARG A 87 -13.90 53.38 28.63
CA ARG A 87 -12.61 52.89 28.12
C ARG A 87 -12.48 51.37 28.24
N ASP A 88 -12.88 50.80 29.38
CA ASP A 88 -12.84 49.35 29.58
C ASP A 88 -13.78 48.60 28.62
N ILE A 89 -14.96 49.17 28.35
CA ILE A 89 -15.92 48.62 27.36
C ILE A 89 -15.29 48.63 25.97
N ASP A 90 -14.67 49.73 25.55
CA ASP A 90 -14.09 49.85 24.22
C ASP A 90 -12.90 48.90 24.05
N LEU A 91 -12.04 48.80 25.06
CA LEU A 91 -10.94 47.83 25.09
C LEU A 91 -11.47 46.38 25.08
N GLY A 92 -12.58 46.11 25.76
CA GLY A 92 -13.28 44.82 25.70
C GLY A 92 -13.80 44.48 24.31
N LYS A 93 -14.39 45.44 23.61
CA LYS A 93 -14.87 45.27 22.21
C LYS A 93 -13.72 45.03 21.24
N GLU A 94 -12.61 45.74 21.39
CA GLU A 94 -11.41 45.53 20.58
C GLU A 94 -10.83 44.12 20.76
N ARG A 95 -10.79 43.63 22.01
CA ARG A 95 -10.37 42.24 22.29
C ARG A 95 -11.33 41.22 21.68
N GLN A 96 -12.65 41.46 21.79
CA GLN A 96 -13.66 40.59 21.18
C GLN A 96 -13.52 40.52 19.66
N SER A 97 -13.29 41.66 18.99
CA SER A 97 -13.11 41.68 17.53
C SER A 97 -11.81 40.99 17.10
N ALA A 98 -10.74 41.13 17.86
CA ALA A 98 -9.48 40.43 17.62
C ALA A 98 -9.65 38.89 17.73
N ILE A 99 -10.30 38.41 18.80
CA ILE A 99 -10.59 36.98 18.99
C ILE A 99 -11.50 36.46 17.88
N ALA A 100 -12.53 37.21 17.47
CA ALA A 100 -13.41 36.81 16.37
C ALA A 100 -12.63 36.65 15.05
N ALA A 101 -11.70 37.57 14.75
CA ALA A 101 -10.84 37.48 13.58
C ALA A 101 -9.90 36.26 13.64
N GLU A 102 -9.37 35.93 14.82
CA GLU A 102 -8.52 34.76 15.03
C GLU A 102 -9.30 33.45 14.84
N ILE A 103 -10.52 33.35 15.38
CA ILE A 103 -11.41 32.20 15.17
C ILE A 103 -11.70 31.98 13.69
N GLU A 104 -11.96 33.06 12.93
CA GLU A 104 -12.20 32.96 11.50
C GLU A 104 -10.93 32.51 10.74
N SER A 105 -9.76 32.97 11.14
CA SER A 105 -8.49 32.46 10.59
C SER A 105 -8.30 30.96 10.87
N LEU A 106 -8.48 30.54 12.11
CA LEU A 106 -8.39 29.14 12.53
C LEU A 106 -9.40 28.25 11.81
N SER A 107 -10.62 28.74 11.58
CA SER A 107 -11.66 28.04 10.82
C SER A 107 -11.23 27.79 9.36
N ARG A 108 -10.65 28.82 8.72
CA ARG A 108 -10.10 28.71 7.36
C ARG A 108 -8.92 27.74 7.30
N ASP A 109 -8.01 27.82 8.27
CA ASP A 109 -6.86 26.92 8.34
C ASP A 109 -7.28 25.47 8.57
N ARG A 110 -8.25 25.23 9.47
CA ARG A 110 -8.83 23.90 9.69
C ARG A 110 -9.45 23.34 8.41
N SER A 111 -10.20 24.17 7.67
CA SER A 111 -10.83 23.75 6.41
C SER A 111 -9.75 23.38 5.38
N ARG A 112 -8.73 24.22 5.23
CA ARG A 112 -7.58 23.97 4.34
C ARG A 112 -6.82 22.70 4.71
N LEU A 113 -6.55 22.47 6.00
CA LEU A 113 -5.88 21.25 6.47
C LEU A 113 -6.74 20.01 6.22
N SER A 114 -8.06 20.11 6.43
CA SER A 114 -8.99 19.02 6.13
C SER A 114 -8.95 18.64 4.64
N GLU A 115 -8.96 19.63 3.74
CA GLU A 115 -8.84 19.40 2.30
C GLU A 115 -7.50 18.75 1.94
N GLN A 116 -6.40 19.22 2.54
CA GLN A 116 -5.07 18.65 2.32
C GLN A 116 -4.98 17.21 2.81
N LEU A 117 -5.57 16.87 3.96
CA LEU A 117 -5.60 15.50 4.48
C LEU A 117 -6.40 14.55 3.57
N VAL A 118 -7.53 15.01 3.02
CA VAL A 118 -8.28 14.22 2.05
C VAL A 118 -7.46 14.03 0.77
N ALA A 119 -6.87 15.11 0.25
CA ALA A 119 -6.06 15.05 -0.96
C ALA A 119 -4.81 14.15 -0.81
N THR A 120 -4.14 14.15 0.35
CA THR A 120 -3.02 13.23 0.60
C THR A 120 -3.49 11.81 0.77
N GLY A 121 -4.63 11.58 1.45
CA GLY A 121 -5.26 10.26 1.56
C GLY A 121 -5.60 9.67 0.19
N ASP A 122 -6.14 10.47 -0.72
CA ASP A 122 -6.47 10.01 -2.08
C ASP A 122 -5.22 9.73 -2.92
N ARG A 123 -4.16 10.54 -2.79
CA ARG A 123 -2.86 10.26 -3.43
C ARG A 123 -2.24 8.98 -2.91
N LEU A 124 -2.32 8.72 -1.60
CA LEU A 124 -1.83 7.48 -0.99
C LEU A 124 -2.58 6.27 -1.55
N ARG A 125 -3.91 6.31 -1.57
CA ARG A 125 -4.73 5.23 -2.14
C ARG A 125 -4.43 4.97 -3.61
N GLU A 126 -4.17 6.02 -4.39
CA GLU A 126 -3.79 5.86 -5.79
C GLU A 126 -2.40 5.22 -5.95
N ALA A 127 -1.43 5.61 -5.12
CA ALA A 127 -0.12 4.98 -5.08
C ALA A 127 -0.22 3.50 -4.68
N GLU A 128 -1.01 3.18 -3.64
CA GLU A 128 -1.28 1.79 -3.22
C GLU A 128 -1.89 0.95 -4.36
N ARG A 129 -2.88 1.49 -5.08
CA ARG A 129 -3.48 0.80 -6.24
C ARG A 129 -2.45 0.53 -7.34
N ARG A 130 -1.55 1.49 -7.60
CA ARG A 130 -0.48 1.31 -8.58
C ARG A 130 0.51 0.24 -8.13
N LEU A 131 0.93 0.25 -6.86
CA LEU A 131 1.81 -0.76 -6.28
C LEU A 131 1.19 -2.16 -6.38
N ASP A 132 -0.09 -2.31 -6.05
CA ASP A 132 -0.82 -3.58 -6.17
C ASP A 132 -0.83 -4.11 -7.61
N LEU A 133 -1.01 -3.23 -8.60
CA LEU A 133 -0.99 -3.61 -10.02
C LEU A 133 0.41 -4.02 -10.47
N THR A 134 1.44 -3.29 -10.05
CA THR A 134 2.85 -3.60 -10.34
C THR A 134 3.26 -4.93 -9.69
N GLU A 135 2.90 -5.17 -8.44
CA GLU A 135 3.18 -6.44 -7.74
C GLU A 135 2.54 -7.63 -8.46
N ARG A 136 1.27 -7.50 -8.88
CA ARG A 136 0.59 -8.54 -9.66
C ARG A 136 1.30 -8.83 -10.98
N ARG A 137 1.74 -7.79 -11.70
CA ARG A 137 2.49 -7.93 -12.95
C ARG A 137 3.81 -8.65 -12.74
N ILE A 138 4.56 -8.30 -11.69
CA ILE A 138 5.82 -8.99 -11.34
C ILE A 138 5.55 -10.48 -11.09
N VAL A 139 4.53 -10.82 -10.31
CA VAL A 139 4.17 -12.22 -10.03
C VAL A 139 3.78 -12.98 -11.29
N ASP A 140 3.06 -12.34 -12.22
CA ASP A 140 2.68 -12.97 -13.49
C ASP A 140 3.89 -13.18 -14.40
N LEU A 141 4.78 -12.19 -14.52
CA LEU A 141 6.05 -12.30 -15.27
C LEU A 141 6.94 -13.42 -14.71
N GLU A 142 7.06 -13.51 -13.38
CA GLU A 142 7.82 -14.58 -12.73
C GLU A 142 7.24 -15.97 -13.00
N ARG A 143 5.90 -16.08 -13.02
CA ARG A 143 5.22 -17.34 -13.34
C ARG A 143 5.49 -17.76 -14.79
N ASP A 144 5.43 -16.81 -15.72
CA ASP A 144 5.70 -17.07 -17.13
C ASP A 144 7.17 -17.42 -17.36
N LEU A 145 8.10 -16.73 -16.69
CA LEU A 145 9.52 -17.09 -16.66
C LEU A 145 9.75 -18.52 -16.17
N ALA A 146 9.14 -18.90 -15.05
CA ALA A 146 9.28 -20.25 -14.50
C ALA A 146 8.73 -21.31 -15.48
N ARG A 147 7.57 -21.05 -16.10
CA ARG A 147 6.97 -21.95 -17.10
C ARG A 147 7.89 -22.12 -18.32
N THR A 148 8.39 -21.03 -18.87
CA THR A 148 9.27 -21.04 -20.06
C THR A 148 10.59 -21.75 -19.74
N ARG A 149 11.22 -21.47 -18.59
CA ARG A 149 12.44 -22.18 -18.15
C ARG A 149 12.21 -23.69 -17.99
N ALA A 150 11.07 -24.10 -17.43
CA ALA A 150 10.74 -25.52 -17.30
C ALA A 150 10.56 -26.20 -18.66
N SER A 151 9.87 -25.56 -19.61
CA SER A 151 9.72 -26.04 -20.99
C SER A 151 11.08 -26.22 -21.68
N LEU A 152 11.95 -25.22 -21.60
CA LEU A 152 13.30 -25.25 -22.17
C LEU A 152 14.18 -26.34 -21.52
N ALA A 153 14.08 -26.52 -20.20
CA ALA A 153 14.79 -27.59 -19.50
C ALA A 153 14.35 -28.98 -19.97
N GLY A 154 13.04 -29.18 -20.19
CA GLY A 154 12.49 -30.42 -20.75
C GLY A 154 13.03 -30.70 -22.15
N ARG A 155 13.00 -29.70 -23.05
CA ARG A 155 13.56 -29.83 -24.41
C ARG A 155 15.05 -30.12 -24.41
N ARG A 156 15.82 -29.49 -23.53
CA ARG A 156 17.26 -29.76 -23.36
C ARG A 156 17.53 -31.22 -22.98
N GLY A 157 16.69 -31.81 -22.12
CA GLY A 157 16.77 -33.22 -21.76
C GLY A 157 16.58 -34.13 -22.98
N VAL A 158 15.51 -33.90 -23.75
CA VAL A 158 15.23 -34.65 -24.98
C VAL A 158 16.37 -34.52 -25.99
N LEU A 159 16.90 -33.31 -26.20
CA LEU A 159 18.03 -33.09 -27.11
C LEU A 159 19.30 -33.81 -26.65
N ALA A 160 19.57 -33.85 -25.34
CA ALA A 160 20.70 -34.60 -24.79
C ALA A 160 20.57 -36.10 -25.07
N ASP A 161 19.37 -36.67 -24.91
CA ASP A 161 19.11 -38.08 -25.20
C ASP A 161 19.28 -38.41 -26.69
N VAL A 162 18.75 -37.54 -27.57
CA VAL A 162 18.91 -37.70 -29.02
C VAL A 162 20.38 -37.60 -29.43
N LEU A 163 21.12 -36.61 -28.93
CA LEU A 163 22.55 -36.47 -29.20
C LEU A 163 23.36 -37.66 -28.67
N ALA A 164 23.03 -38.19 -27.49
CA ALA A 164 23.64 -39.38 -26.94
C ALA A 164 23.39 -40.61 -27.83
N ALA A 165 22.17 -40.77 -28.34
CA ALA A 165 21.82 -41.84 -29.28
C ALA A 165 22.62 -41.73 -30.59
N LEU A 166 22.72 -40.53 -31.18
CA LEU A 166 23.49 -40.28 -32.41
C LEU A 166 24.99 -40.51 -32.21
N GLN A 167 25.55 -40.03 -31.10
CA GLN A 167 26.96 -40.23 -30.77
C GLN A 167 27.28 -41.72 -30.55
N ARG A 168 26.36 -42.49 -29.95
CA ARG A 168 26.52 -43.94 -29.78
C ARG A 168 26.53 -44.67 -31.12
N ILE A 169 25.66 -44.30 -32.05
CA ILE A 169 25.63 -44.85 -33.42
C ILE A 169 26.93 -44.51 -34.17
N GLY A 170 27.42 -43.27 -34.05
CA GLY A 170 28.65 -42.83 -34.72
C GLY A 170 29.93 -43.44 -34.16
N ARG A 171 29.94 -43.84 -32.88
CA ARG A 171 31.16 -44.37 -32.20
C ARG A 171 31.25 -45.89 -32.19
N ASN A 172 30.12 -46.59 -32.31
CA ASN A 172 30.06 -48.05 -32.42
C ASN A 172 29.37 -48.45 -33.73
N PRO A 173 29.96 -48.17 -34.91
CA PRO A 173 29.45 -48.73 -36.15
C PRO A 173 29.52 -50.27 -36.07
N PRO A 174 28.54 -50.99 -36.65
CA PRO A 174 28.50 -52.46 -36.58
C PRO A 174 29.83 -53.06 -37.07
N PRO A 175 30.43 -54.03 -36.34
CA PRO A 175 31.76 -54.53 -36.62
C PRO A 175 31.85 -55.13 -38.03
N ALA A 176 32.89 -54.73 -38.78
CA ALA A 176 33.07 -55.05 -40.19
C ALA A 176 33.46 -56.52 -40.50
N ILE A 177 33.06 -57.47 -39.66
CA ILE A 177 33.33 -58.90 -39.88
C ILE A 177 32.11 -59.49 -40.62
N ALA A 178 32.23 -59.52 -41.96
CA ALA A 178 31.30 -60.09 -42.94
C ALA A 178 29.90 -59.44 -43.03
N VAL A 179 29.89 -58.16 -43.42
CA VAL A 179 28.68 -57.41 -43.78
C VAL A 179 28.10 -57.96 -45.10
N ARG A 180 26.84 -58.40 -45.10
CA ARG A 180 26.15 -58.85 -46.33
C ARG A 180 25.76 -57.62 -47.17
N PRO A 181 25.64 -57.70 -48.51
CA PRO A 181 25.25 -56.55 -49.34
C PRO A 181 23.92 -55.90 -48.90
N GLU A 182 23.05 -56.66 -48.23
CA GLU A 182 21.80 -56.17 -47.64
C GLU A 182 22.01 -55.19 -46.46
N ASP A 183 23.08 -55.34 -45.67
CA ASP A 183 23.39 -54.48 -44.51
C ASP A 183 23.95 -53.11 -44.94
N ALA A 184 24.65 -53.07 -46.08
CA ALA A 184 25.08 -51.83 -46.72
C ALA A 184 23.88 -51.03 -47.23
N LEU A 185 22.90 -51.69 -47.85
CA LEU A 185 21.63 -51.08 -48.27
C LEU A 185 20.78 -50.62 -47.08
N ALA A 186 20.75 -51.39 -45.98
CA ALA A 186 20.10 -50.99 -44.74
C ALA A 186 20.72 -49.73 -44.12
N SER A 187 22.05 -49.58 -44.22
CA SER A 187 22.77 -48.39 -43.75
C SER A 187 22.46 -47.14 -44.60
N VAL A 188 22.43 -47.29 -45.93
CA VAL A 188 22.02 -46.21 -46.84
C VAL A 188 20.57 -45.81 -46.61
N ARG A 189 19.65 -46.76 -46.43
CA ARG A 189 18.24 -46.48 -46.13
C ARG A 189 18.07 -45.74 -44.80
N SER A 190 18.84 -46.11 -43.78
CA SER A 190 18.87 -45.42 -42.49
C SER A 190 19.42 -44.00 -42.63
N ALA A 191 20.47 -43.79 -43.43
CA ALA A 191 21.01 -42.47 -43.71
C ALA A 191 20.02 -41.56 -44.46
N ILE A 192 19.26 -42.11 -45.43
CA ILE A 192 18.20 -41.38 -46.14
C ILE A 192 17.07 -40.98 -45.19
N LEU A 193 16.64 -41.88 -44.28
CA LEU A 193 15.62 -41.57 -43.28
C LEU A 193 16.09 -40.48 -42.28
N ILE A 194 17.36 -40.50 -41.87
CA ILE A 194 17.95 -39.41 -41.06
C ILE A 194 17.97 -38.09 -41.83
N GLY A 195 18.27 -38.12 -43.13
CA GLY A 195 18.22 -36.96 -44.00
C GLY A 195 16.81 -36.34 -44.11
N ALA A 196 15.76 -37.17 -44.06
CA ALA A 196 14.36 -36.73 -44.08
C ALA A 196 13.89 -36.09 -42.75
N LEU A 197 14.53 -36.42 -41.63
CA LEU A 197 14.24 -35.84 -40.30
C LEU A 197 14.94 -34.49 -40.05
N LEU A 198 15.96 -34.15 -40.85
CA LEU A 198 16.77 -32.95 -40.66
C LEU A 198 16.01 -31.62 -40.84
N PRO A 199 15.08 -31.47 -41.81
CA PRO A 199 14.24 -30.28 -41.93
C PRO A 199 13.40 -30.00 -40.67
N ASP A 200 12.73 -31.03 -40.14
CA ASP A 200 11.91 -30.91 -38.93
C ASP A 200 12.75 -30.49 -37.71
N LEU A 201 13.99 -31.01 -37.60
CA LEU A 201 14.92 -30.59 -36.54
C LEU A 201 15.38 -29.14 -36.70
N ARG A 202 15.50 -28.63 -37.94
CA ARG A 202 15.81 -27.21 -38.18
C ARG A 202 14.65 -26.33 -37.74
N GLU A 203 13.40 -26.71 -38.08
CA GLU A 203 12.21 -25.98 -37.63
C GLU A 203 12.11 -25.94 -36.10
N GLN A 204 12.36 -27.06 -35.43
CA GLN A 204 12.39 -27.12 -33.95
C GLN A 204 13.52 -26.26 -33.35
N ALA A 205 14.68 -26.17 -34.01
CA ALA A 205 15.78 -25.33 -33.58
C ALA A 205 15.48 -23.83 -33.75
N GLU A 206 14.80 -23.45 -34.83
CA GLU A 206 14.31 -22.09 -35.05
C GLU A 206 13.27 -21.72 -33.99
N ALA A 207 12.30 -22.60 -33.72
CA ALA A 207 11.32 -22.40 -32.65
C ALA A 207 11.99 -22.25 -31.27
N LEU A 208 13.04 -23.04 -30.99
CA LEU A 208 13.83 -22.93 -29.75
C LEU A 208 14.54 -21.57 -29.65
N LEU A 209 15.07 -21.06 -30.76
CA LEU A 209 15.69 -19.72 -30.80
C LEU A 209 14.66 -18.65 -30.44
N THR A 210 13.46 -18.71 -31.01
CA THR A 210 12.35 -17.80 -30.68
C THR A 210 11.93 -17.91 -29.21
N ASP A 211 11.87 -19.12 -28.66
CA ASP A 211 11.55 -19.35 -27.24
C ASP A 211 12.63 -18.75 -26.32
N LEU A 212 13.91 -18.85 -26.68
CA LEU A 212 15.02 -18.25 -25.92
C LEU A 212 15.01 -16.72 -25.99
N GLN A 213 14.70 -16.14 -27.16
CA GLN A 213 14.49 -14.70 -27.30
C GLN A 213 13.32 -14.23 -26.44
N THR A 214 12.23 -15.00 -26.42
CA THR A 214 11.07 -14.72 -25.56
C THR A 214 11.46 -14.78 -24.08
N LEU A 215 12.25 -15.77 -23.67
CA LEU A 215 12.76 -15.85 -22.30
C LEU A 215 13.58 -14.61 -21.93
N GLN A 216 14.52 -14.20 -22.80
CA GLN A 216 15.32 -13.00 -22.56
C GLN A 216 14.44 -11.73 -22.48
N GLY A 217 13.42 -11.63 -23.33
CA GLY A 217 12.44 -10.54 -23.26
C GLY A 217 11.66 -10.53 -21.93
N LEU A 218 11.24 -11.69 -21.45
CA LEU A 218 10.57 -11.80 -20.15
C LEU A 218 11.50 -11.47 -18.98
N GLU A 219 12.78 -11.86 -19.05
CA GLU A 219 13.77 -11.55 -18.01
C GLU A 219 14.02 -10.05 -17.94
N THR A 220 14.22 -9.38 -19.08
CA THR A 220 14.39 -7.93 -19.12
C THR A 220 13.15 -7.18 -18.66
N ALA A 221 11.94 -7.64 -19.04
CA ALA A 221 10.69 -7.08 -18.55
C ALA A 221 10.53 -7.25 -17.03
N ALA A 222 10.81 -8.44 -16.49
CA ALA A 222 10.71 -8.70 -15.06
C ALA A 222 11.72 -7.90 -14.25
N HIS A 223 12.96 -7.77 -14.73
CA HIS A 223 13.97 -6.91 -14.11
C HIS A 223 13.55 -5.43 -14.16
N GLY A 224 13.12 -4.95 -15.32
CA GLY A 224 12.67 -3.56 -15.47
C GLY A 224 11.47 -3.23 -14.58
N GLU A 225 10.52 -4.15 -14.41
CA GLU A 225 9.35 -3.92 -13.54
C GLU A 225 9.74 -3.95 -12.05
N ARG A 226 10.69 -4.82 -11.65
CA ARG A 226 11.24 -4.82 -10.29
C ARG A 226 12.04 -3.56 -9.97
N ASP A 227 12.86 -3.08 -10.91
CA ASP A 227 13.63 -1.86 -10.73
C ASP A 227 12.70 -0.65 -10.58
N ARG A 228 11.61 -0.60 -11.34
CA ARG A 228 10.54 0.41 -11.16
C ARG A 228 9.89 0.31 -9.78
N PHE A 229 9.55 -0.90 -9.34
CA PHE A 229 8.96 -1.13 -8.02
C PHE A 229 9.89 -0.71 -6.87
N HIS A 230 11.20 -0.88 -7.02
CA HIS A 230 12.18 -0.45 -6.01
C HIS A 230 12.49 1.06 -6.04
N ALA A 231 12.22 1.73 -7.15
CA ALA A 231 12.45 3.17 -7.30
C ALA A 231 11.28 4.03 -6.80
N GLU A 232 10.09 3.44 -6.64
CA GLU A 232 8.91 4.07 -6.01
C GLU A 232 9.00 4.02 -4.48
#